data_AF-A0A316F6D4-F1
#
_entry.id   AF-A0A316F6D4-F1
#
_cell.length_a   1.000
_cell.length_b   1.000
_cell.length_c   1.000
_cell.angle_alpha   90.00
_cell.angle_beta   90.00
_cell.angle_gamma   90.00
#
_symmetry.space_group_name_H-M   'P 1'
#
loop_
_entity.id
_entity.type
_entity.pdbx_description
1 polymer ?
#
loop_
_entity_poly.entity_id
_entity_poly.type
_entity_poly.pdbx_seq_one_letter_code
_entity_poly.pdbx_strand_id
1 'polypeptide(L)'
;MRQPRLVPKIWRDHDILVLMPPDALHSIWWFFKQGRFVGWYVNLETPFTRHDEGVDTTDLVLDIWVEPSRSWEWKDEEEMAARIGRPLYFDRATAEAIRAEGERLIKLAEAADFPFDGTHLDFQPDPEWSPMQLPSGWESAKPHP
;
A
#
# COMPACT_ATOMS: atom_id res chain seq x y z
N MET A 1 13.09 25.62 2.09
CA MET A 1 12.49 24.35 1.62
C MET A 1 12.07 24.54 0.17
N ARG A 2 12.53 23.68 -0.75
CA ARG A 2 12.06 23.70 -2.15
C ARG A 2 10.63 23.18 -2.19
N GLN A 3 9.77 23.76 -3.02
CA GLN A 3 8.44 23.21 -3.25
C GLN A 3 8.59 21.78 -3.79
N PRO A 4 7.87 20.78 -3.22
CA PRO A 4 7.90 19.42 -3.74
C PRO A 4 7.38 19.43 -5.18
N ARG A 5 8.04 18.67 -6.06
CA ARG A 5 7.65 18.52 -7.46
C ARG A 5 7.63 17.05 -7.80
N LEU A 6 6.53 16.59 -8.35
CA LEU A 6 6.41 15.23 -8.87
C LEU A 6 7.27 15.08 -10.14
N VAL A 7 7.92 13.93 -10.27
CA VAL A 7 8.77 13.59 -11.40
C VAL A 7 8.39 12.21 -11.92
N PRO A 8 8.23 12.04 -13.25
CA PRO A 8 7.92 10.74 -13.82
C PRO A 8 9.10 9.78 -13.60
N LYS A 9 8.79 8.56 -13.17
CA LYS A 9 9.73 7.45 -13.04
C LYS A 9 9.12 6.17 -13.57
N ILE A 10 9.97 5.29 -14.08
CA ILE A 10 9.59 3.92 -14.47
C ILE A 10 9.74 3.06 -13.23
N TRP A 11 8.69 2.30 -12.89
CA TRP A 11 8.73 1.28 -11.86
C TRP A 11 9.67 0.13 -12.27
N ARG A 12 10.50 -0.36 -11.35
CA ARG A 12 11.57 -1.33 -11.64
C ARG A 12 11.71 -2.32 -10.50
N ASP A 13 12.50 -3.37 -10.75
CA ASP A 13 13.00 -4.36 -9.80
C ASP A 13 11.97 -5.36 -9.25
N HIS A 14 10.74 -4.93 -9.00
CA HIS A 14 9.65 -5.77 -8.50
C HIS A 14 8.39 -5.62 -9.33
N ASP A 15 7.63 -6.70 -9.45
CA ASP A 15 6.23 -6.65 -9.88
C ASP A 15 5.35 -6.68 -8.63
N ILE A 16 4.18 -6.04 -8.68
CA ILE A 16 3.23 -6.03 -7.56
C ILE A 16 1.83 -6.41 -8.02
N LEU A 17 1.13 -7.19 -7.19
CA LEU A 17 -0.31 -7.37 -7.24
C LEU A 17 -0.89 -6.66 -6.02
N VAL A 18 -1.90 -5.81 -6.22
CA VAL A 18 -2.48 -4.99 -5.14
C VAL A 18 -3.93 -5.38 -4.91
N LEU A 19 -4.27 -5.74 -3.67
CA LEU A 19 -5.63 -5.89 -3.17
C LEU A 19 -5.99 -4.67 -2.32
N MET A 20 -7.04 -3.97 -2.72
CA MET A 20 -7.62 -2.86 -1.95
C MET A 20 -9.04 -3.25 -1.53
N PRO A 21 -9.26 -3.73 -0.30
CA PRO A 21 -10.62 -4.01 0.19
C PRO A 21 -11.42 -2.69 0.31
N PRO A 22 -12.70 -2.66 -0.11
CA PRO A 22 -13.56 -1.49 0.10
C PRO A 22 -13.63 -1.09 1.57
N ASP A 23 -13.69 0.21 1.84
CA ASP A 23 -13.86 0.80 3.18
C ASP A 23 -12.74 0.47 4.20
N ALA A 24 -11.66 -0.18 3.78
CA ALA A 24 -10.56 -0.58 4.66
C ALA A 24 -9.45 0.48 4.75
N LEU A 25 -8.78 0.54 5.90
CA LEU A 25 -7.62 1.43 6.12
C LEU A 25 -6.30 0.82 5.66
N HIS A 26 -6.33 -0.01 4.62
CA HIS A 26 -5.14 -0.67 4.10
C HIS A 26 -5.33 -1.18 2.68
N SER A 27 -4.20 -1.43 2.02
CA SER A 27 -4.10 -2.38 0.91
C SER A 27 -2.99 -3.40 1.17
N ILE A 28 -3.10 -4.55 0.49
CA ILE A 28 -2.13 -5.64 0.57
C ILE A 28 -1.48 -5.84 -0.78
N TRP A 29 -0.15 -5.76 -0.80
CA TRP A 29 0.63 -5.83 -2.02
C TRP A 29 1.47 -7.11 -1.97
N TRP A 30 1.27 -8.02 -2.91
CA TRP A 30 2.18 -9.13 -3.11
C TRP A 30 3.35 -8.62 -3.94
N PHE A 31 4.57 -8.75 -3.41
CA PHE A 31 5.78 -8.39 -4.12
C PHE A 31 6.38 -9.62 -4.80
N PHE A 32 6.78 -9.45 -6.06
CA PHE A 32 7.47 -10.45 -6.84
C PHE A 32 8.78 -9.90 -7.37
N LYS A 33 9.81 -10.74 -7.41
CA LYS A 33 11.11 -10.44 -8.02
C LYS A 33 11.45 -11.55 -9.01
N GLN A 34 11.62 -11.19 -10.28
CA GLN A 34 11.88 -12.15 -11.35
C GLN A 34 10.83 -13.28 -11.38
N GLY A 35 9.55 -12.90 -11.23
CA GLY A 35 8.42 -13.83 -11.20
C GLY A 35 8.29 -14.68 -9.94
N ARG A 36 9.10 -14.45 -8.90
CA ARG A 36 9.02 -15.18 -7.61
C ARG A 36 8.49 -14.29 -6.51
N PHE A 37 7.53 -14.78 -5.75
CA PHE A 37 7.03 -14.09 -4.56
C PHE A 37 8.14 -13.89 -3.53
N VAL A 38 8.22 -12.69 -2.95
CA VAL A 38 9.24 -12.31 -1.95
C VAL A 38 8.68 -11.77 -0.64
N GLY A 39 7.37 -11.53 -0.55
CA GLY A 39 6.74 -11.02 0.67
C GLY A 39 5.49 -10.21 0.36
N TRP A 40 4.78 -9.86 1.43
CA TRP A 40 3.67 -8.91 1.38
C TRP A 40 4.09 -7.58 1.96
N TYR A 41 3.57 -6.51 1.36
CA TYR A 41 3.57 -5.18 1.96
C TYR A 41 2.14 -4.83 2.36
N VAL A 42 1.95 -4.49 3.62
CA VAL A 42 0.72 -3.89 4.12
C VAL A 42 0.90 -2.39 4.06
N ASN A 43 0.22 -1.75 3.11
CA ASN A 43 0.19 -0.29 3.00
C ASN A 43 -0.98 0.22 3.83
N LEU A 44 -0.74 0.93 4.95
CA LEU A 44 -1.86 1.55 5.68
C LEU A 44 -2.20 2.89 5.02
N GLU A 45 -3.45 3.02 4.61
CA GLU A 45 -3.91 4.13 3.78
C GLU A 45 -5.39 4.40 4.04
N THR A 46 -5.90 5.57 3.64
CA THR A 46 -7.34 5.82 3.74
C THR A 46 -8.13 4.85 2.86
N PRO A 47 -9.42 4.63 3.11
CA PRO A 47 -10.23 3.87 2.18
C PRO A 47 -10.23 4.57 0.82
N PHE A 48 -10.12 3.80 -0.26
CA PHE A 48 -10.05 4.39 -1.58
C PHE A 48 -11.41 4.96 -2.02
N THR A 49 -11.38 6.04 -2.80
CA THR A 49 -12.53 6.53 -3.57
C THR A 49 -12.37 6.09 -5.02
N ARG A 50 -13.36 5.36 -5.56
CA ARG A 50 -13.34 4.93 -6.97
C ARG A 50 -13.99 5.96 -7.88
N HIS A 51 -13.40 6.18 -9.04
CA HIS A 51 -13.91 7.04 -10.11
C HIS A 51 -13.67 6.38 -11.48
N ASP A 52 -14.12 7.04 -12.56
CA ASP A 52 -14.09 6.46 -13.92
C ASP A 52 -12.66 6.17 -14.42
N GLU A 53 -11.66 6.88 -13.90
CA GLU A 53 -10.27 6.79 -14.32
C GLU A 53 -9.39 5.96 -13.36
N GLY A 54 -9.92 5.53 -12.21
CA GLY A 54 -9.12 4.79 -11.22
C GLY A 54 -9.64 4.85 -9.79
N VAL A 55 -8.69 4.89 -8.86
CA VAL A 55 -8.93 4.98 -7.43
C VAL A 55 -7.98 6.01 -6.81
N ASP A 56 -8.49 6.83 -5.91
CA ASP A 56 -7.73 7.78 -5.10
C ASP A 56 -7.65 7.28 -3.66
N THR A 57 -6.48 7.40 -3.04
CA THR A 57 -6.26 7.12 -1.61
C THR A 57 -5.16 8.04 -1.05
N THR A 58 -5.01 8.07 0.27
CA THR A 58 -3.97 8.81 0.99
C THR A 58 -3.19 7.87 1.90
N ASP A 59 -1.88 7.85 1.69
CA ASP A 59 -0.91 7.16 2.54
C ASP A 59 -1.01 7.61 4.01
N LEU A 60 -1.01 6.64 4.93
CA LEU A 60 -1.07 6.89 6.38
C LEU A 60 0.25 6.59 7.08
N VAL A 61 1.36 6.59 6.34
CA VAL A 61 2.76 6.59 6.77
C VAL A 61 3.26 5.29 7.37
N LEU A 62 2.44 4.59 8.16
CA LEU A 62 2.84 3.37 8.85
C LEU A 62 2.58 2.16 7.95
N ASP A 63 3.57 1.29 7.81
CA ASP A 63 3.45 0.09 6.98
C ASP A 63 3.97 -1.16 7.70
N ILE A 64 3.67 -2.34 7.13
CA ILE A 64 4.21 -3.62 7.61
C ILE A 64 4.80 -4.38 6.43
N TRP A 65 6.03 -4.87 6.59
CA TRP A 65 6.57 -5.91 5.73
C TRP A 65 6.30 -7.27 6.36
N VAL A 66 5.72 -8.19 5.58
CA VAL A 66 5.49 -9.57 5.99
C VAL A 66 6.29 -10.49 5.08
N GLU A 67 7.25 -11.19 5.66
CA GLU A 67 8.09 -12.17 4.97
C GLU A 67 7.27 -13.38 4.52
N PRO A 68 7.75 -14.19 3.55
CA PRO A 68 7.09 -15.45 3.17
C PRO A 68 6.90 -16.44 4.33
N SER A 69 7.74 -16.35 5.36
CA SER A 69 7.62 -17.10 6.63
C SER A 69 6.54 -16.57 7.57
N ARG A 70 5.89 -15.46 7.23
CA ARG A 70 4.91 -14.70 8.06
C ARG A 70 5.51 -14.04 9.30
N SER A 71 6.83 -14.02 9.41
CA SER A 71 7.50 -13.04 10.29
C SER A 71 7.28 -11.65 9.71
N TRP A 72 7.09 -10.67 10.57
CA TRP A 72 6.71 -9.33 10.16
C TRP A 72 7.58 -8.28 10.86
N GLU A 73 7.69 -7.11 10.23
CA GLU A 73 8.28 -5.92 10.83
C GLU A 73 7.41 -4.70 10.52
N TRP A 74 7.26 -3.82 11.52
CA TRP A 74 6.77 -2.47 11.25
C TRP A 74 7.79 -1.70 10.43
N LYS A 75 7.30 -0.84 9.54
CA LYS A 75 8.09 0.16 8.84
C LYS A 75 7.63 1.55 9.24
N ASP A 76 8.56 2.49 9.23
CA ASP A 76 8.26 3.92 9.33
C ASP A 76 7.57 4.37 10.64
N GLU A 77 7.76 3.61 11.73
CA GLU A 77 7.22 3.96 13.06
C GLU A 77 7.74 5.31 13.58
N GLU A 78 9.03 5.59 13.38
CA GLU A 78 9.63 6.87 13.76
C GLU A 78 9.05 8.03 12.93
N GLU A 79 8.78 7.75 11.66
CA GLU A 79 8.20 8.71 10.72
C GLU A 79 6.76 9.07 11.09
N MET A 80 5.97 8.05 11.44
CA MET A 80 4.62 8.20 11.98
C MET A 80 4.64 9.05 13.26
N ALA A 81 5.49 8.71 14.22
CA ALA A 81 5.58 9.41 15.50
C ALA A 81 5.91 10.91 15.34
N ALA A 82 6.75 11.26 14.35
CA ALA A 82 7.12 12.64 14.05
C ALA A 82 5.99 13.47 13.39
N ARG A 83 4.96 12.81 12.85
CA ARG A 83 3.87 13.43 12.08
C ARG A 83 2.57 13.61 12.87
N ILE A 84 2.37 12.87 13.96
CA ILE A 84 1.16 13.00 14.81
C ILE A 84 0.96 14.46 15.24
N GLY A 85 -0.21 15.01 14.95
CA GLY A 85 -0.60 16.38 15.32
C GLY A 85 -0.04 17.48 14.42
N ARG A 86 0.62 17.14 13.30
CA ARG A 86 1.00 18.12 12.27
C ARG A 86 -0.23 18.50 11.42
N PRO A 87 -0.36 19.76 10.94
CA PRO A 87 -1.55 20.24 10.22
C PRO A 87 -1.96 19.52 8.93
N LEU A 88 -1.10 18.66 8.37
CA LEU A 88 -1.36 17.89 7.13
C LEU A 88 -1.42 16.38 7.37
N TYR A 89 -1.45 15.96 8.64
CA TYR A 89 -1.39 14.57 9.05
C TYR A 89 -2.48 14.29 10.08
N PHE A 90 -2.52 13.05 10.55
CA PHE A 90 -3.47 12.56 11.53
C PHE A 90 -3.20 13.09 12.95
N ASP A 91 -4.27 13.18 13.73
CA ASP A 91 -4.19 13.37 15.17
C ASP A 91 -3.85 12.06 15.90
N ARG A 92 -3.80 12.12 17.23
CA ARG A 92 -3.45 10.94 18.05
C ARG A 92 -4.51 9.83 17.94
N ALA A 93 -5.79 10.18 17.95
CA ALA A 93 -6.86 9.19 17.89
C ALA A 93 -6.85 8.44 16.55
N THR A 94 -6.62 9.16 15.46
CA THR A 94 -6.48 8.58 14.13
C THR A 94 -5.21 7.72 14.02
N ALA A 95 -4.09 8.16 14.60
CA ALA A 95 -2.86 7.36 14.68
C ALA A 95 -3.07 6.02 15.41
N GLU A 96 -3.83 6.02 16.50
CA GLU A 96 -4.18 4.82 17.26
C GLU A 96 -5.05 3.87 16.42
N ALA A 97 -6.01 4.40 15.66
CA ALA A 97 -6.84 3.60 14.75
C ALA A 97 -6.02 2.96 13.61
N ILE A 98 -5.07 3.71 13.02
CA ILE A 98 -4.15 3.20 11.99
C ILE A 98 -3.34 2.03 12.55
N ARG A 99 -2.73 2.20 13.74
CA ARG A 99 -1.96 1.13 14.38
C ARG A 99 -2.83 -0.09 14.70
N ALA A 100 -4.04 0.12 15.20
CA ALA A 100 -4.97 -0.98 15.49
C ALA A 100 -5.32 -1.79 14.24
N GLU A 101 -5.45 -1.14 13.07
CA GLU A 101 -5.67 -1.85 11.81
C GLU A 101 -4.45 -2.69 11.40
N GLY A 102 -3.24 -2.13 11.50
CA GLY A 102 -2.02 -2.91 11.24
C GLY A 102 -1.86 -4.09 12.20
N GLU A 103 -2.17 -3.91 13.50
CA GLU A 103 -2.18 -5.00 14.49
C GLU A 103 -3.20 -6.10 14.17
N ARG A 104 -4.36 -5.73 13.60
CA ARG A 104 -5.36 -6.69 13.12
C ARG A 104 -4.81 -7.51 11.96
N LEU A 105 -4.10 -6.89 11.02
CA LEU A 105 -3.50 -7.54 9.86
C LEU A 105 -2.32 -8.44 10.25
N ILE A 106 -1.51 -8.01 11.23
CA ILE A 106 -0.45 -8.84 11.83
C ILE A 106 -1.03 -10.15 12.36
N LYS A 107 -2.15 -10.10 13.09
CA LYS A 107 -2.80 -11.31 13.61
C LYS A 107 -3.23 -12.27 12.49
N LEU A 108 -3.68 -11.74 11.35
CA LEU A 108 -3.99 -12.57 10.17
C LEU A 108 -2.73 -13.21 9.60
N ALA A 109 -1.62 -12.46 9.51
CA ALA A 109 -0.34 -12.99 9.07
C ALA A 109 0.15 -14.11 9.99
N GLU A 110 0.12 -13.90 11.30
CA GLU A 110 0.52 -14.90 12.31
C GLU A 110 -0.37 -16.15 12.29
N ALA A 111 -1.65 -16.01 11.98
CA ALA A 111 -2.59 -17.12 11.83
C ALA A 111 -2.49 -17.83 10.48
N ALA A 112 -1.72 -17.29 9.53
CA ALA A 112 -1.70 -17.72 8.13
C ALA A 112 -3.09 -17.67 7.48
N ASP A 113 -3.90 -16.68 7.84
CA ASP A 113 -5.22 -16.43 7.25
C ASP A 113 -5.09 -15.54 6.01
N PHE A 114 -6.09 -15.57 5.13
CA PHE A 114 -6.16 -14.67 3.97
C PHE A 114 -6.00 -13.21 4.42
N PRO A 115 -5.16 -12.40 3.74
CA PRO A 115 -4.46 -12.66 2.47
C PRO A 115 -3.05 -13.28 2.57
N PHE A 116 -2.65 -13.75 3.76
CA PHE A 116 -1.33 -14.32 4.06
C PHE A 116 -1.33 -15.87 4.08
N ASP A 117 -2.40 -16.49 3.58
CA ASP A 117 -2.63 -17.94 3.57
C ASP A 117 -1.88 -18.70 2.45
N GLY A 118 -1.23 -17.97 1.56
CA GLY A 118 -0.57 -18.51 0.37
C GLY A 118 -1.36 -18.31 -0.93
N THR A 119 -2.47 -17.59 -0.87
CA THR A 119 -3.18 -17.15 -2.07
C THR A 119 -2.29 -16.20 -2.90
N HIS A 120 -2.33 -16.37 -4.22
CA HIS A 120 -1.62 -15.56 -5.23
C HIS A 120 -0.08 -15.56 -5.17
N LEU A 121 0.57 -16.47 -4.42
CA LEU A 121 2.04 -16.54 -4.37
C LEU A 121 2.69 -16.93 -5.71
N ASP A 122 1.93 -17.56 -6.60
CA ASP A 122 2.34 -17.98 -7.95
C ASP A 122 1.74 -17.08 -9.04
N PHE A 123 1.13 -15.95 -8.67
CA PHE A 123 0.56 -15.02 -9.65
C PHE A 123 1.60 -14.62 -10.69
N GLN A 124 1.19 -14.67 -11.95
CA GLN A 124 1.90 -14.10 -13.08
C GLN A 124 0.93 -13.22 -13.85
N PRO A 125 1.34 -12.01 -14.28
CA PRO A 125 0.52 -11.24 -15.21
C PRO A 125 0.34 -12.03 -16.50
N ASP A 126 -0.80 -11.83 -17.17
CA ASP A 126 -1.03 -12.42 -18.48
C ASP A 126 0.09 -11.95 -19.44
N PRO A 127 0.76 -12.86 -20.16
CA PRO A 127 1.84 -12.49 -21.09
C PRO A 127 1.37 -11.60 -22.25
N GLU A 128 0.06 -11.54 -22.53
CA GLU A 128 -0.50 -10.62 -23.53
C GLU A 128 -0.69 -9.19 -22.99
N TRP A 129 -0.57 -8.96 -21.67
CA TRP A 129 -0.65 -7.62 -21.10
C TRP A 129 0.57 -6.79 -21.46
N SER A 130 0.33 -5.67 -22.13
CA SER A 130 1.36 -4.68 -22.43
C SER A 130 1.52 -3.71 -21.26
N PRO A 131 2.74 -3.23 -20.97
CA PRO A 131 2.95 -2.21 -19.95
C PRO A 131 2.10 -0.96 -20.21
N MET A 132 1.32 -0.55 -19.22
CA MET A 132 0.53 0.68 -19.31
C MET A 132 1.45 1.90 -19.37
N GLN A 133 1.09 2.87 -20.21
CA GLN A 133 1.74 4.18 -20.22
C GLN A 133 1.07 5.08 -19.18
N LEU A 134 1.85 5.98 -18.58
CA LEU A 134 1.29 7.01 -17.71
C LEU A 134 0.34 7.89 -18.56
N PRO A 135 -0.95 8.01 -18.19
CA PRO A 135 -1.92 8.74 -19.01
C PRO A 135 -1.58 10.23 -19.06
N SER A 136 -1.87 10.87 -20.19
CA SER A 136 -1.74 12.32 -20.33
C SER A 136 -2.70 13.04 -19.37
N GLY A 137 -2.24 14.10 -18.71
CA GLY A 137 -3.09 14.89 -17.81
C GLY A 137 -3.21 14.33 -16.38
N TRP A 138 -2.45 13.27 -16.05
CA TRP A 138 -2.39 12.71 -14.69
C TRP A 138 -2.09 13.78 -13.62
N GLU A 139 -1.30 14.81 -13.95
CA GLU A 139 -0.95 15.90 -13.03
C GLU A 139 -2.10 16.88 -12.76
N SER A 140 -3.15 16.87 -13.60
CA SER A 140 -4.30 17.76 -13.52
C SER A 140 -5.52 17.06 -12.89
N ALA A 141 -5.41 15.76 -12.59
CA ALA A 141 -6.41 15.03 -11.84
C ALA A 141 -6.58 15.72 -10.48
N LYS A 142 -7.78 16.24 -10.24
CA LYS A 142 -8.14 16.73 -8.90
C LYS A 142 -8.55 15.51 -8.09
N PRO A 143 -8.18 15.43 -6.80
CA PRO A 143 -8.72 14.41 -5.92
C PRO A 143 -10.24 14.43 -6.05
N HIS A 144 -10.84 13.29 -6.38
CA HIS A 144 -12.28 13.19 -6.40
C HIS A 144 -12.81 13.32 -4.96
N PRO A 145 -13.85 14.15 -4.70
CA PRO A 145 -14.35 14.42 -3.36
C PRO A 145 -14.94 13.19 -2.68
#